data_AF-A0AAW3JUM2-F1
#
_entry.id   AF-A0AAW3JUM2-F1
#
_cell.length_a   1.000
_cell.length_b   1.000
_cell.length_c   1.000
_cell.angle_alpha   90.00
_cell.angle_beta   90.00
_cell.angle_gamma   90.00
#
_symmetry.space_group_name_H-M   'P 1'
#
loop_
_entity.id
_entity.type
_entity.pdbx_description
1 polymer ?
#
loop_
_entity_poly.entity_id
_entity_poly.type
_entity_poly.pdbx_seq_one_letter_code
_entity_poly.pdbx_strand_id
1 'polypeptide(L)'
;MSLIIKMDAIKTKEHLRKSIPYIFNERKTDGLCFSNAGVTPEQILDTFFLTKQLRSTHGTREGYHFKFSFSKDEMILPEEAMEFVKEWTEEYLAGAYDYACSVHKDRDHMHMHLVYNSVSRSGGKYRYQKGDWEKVIRPLTNRLAEKYHTGSLKEKDPELDYSTDYEKKDGKRTGKEQVERDIDQCILESRSYADFKKRMVQDHYYQLWEGVSREHGVYLALTPPGRGKAIRSYRLSEGYMPVDIDRRITSQRQERKEELSTGRNKNLDWAMSRNYQFIPYGEMSEYQKIMVRQVLEARRLYRRTGTPLYMHERSVGVLQKMKNETRKCGIYVKRKEAHRVQRELIRVMKQRRNKTR
;
A
#
# COMPACT_ATOMS: atom_id res chain seq x y z
N MET A 1 -15.05 27.00 13.29
CA MET A 1 -13.65 27.21 13.69
C MET A 1 -13.33 26.20 14.76
N SER A 2 -12.44 25.25 14.48
CA SER A 2 -12.14 24.19 15.42
C SER A 2 -10.75 23.63 15.20
N LEU A 3 -9.95 23.60 16.26
CA LEU A 3 -8.66 22.93 16.30
C LEU A 3 -8.82 21.44 16.62
N ILE A 4 -8.06 20.58 15.96
CA ILE A 4 -8.00 19.14 16.25
C ILE A 4 -6.57 18.76 16.64
N ILE A 5 -6.43 18.04 17.75
CA ILE A 5 -5.14 17.50 18.19
C ILE A 5 -5.15 15.98 18.12
N LYS A 6 -4.09 15.42 17.54
CA LYS A 6 -3.82 13.99 17.56
C LYS A 6 -2.43 13.72 18.11
N MET A 7 -2.34 12.84 19.11
CA MET A 7 -1.08 12.32 19.63
C MET A 7 -0.86 10.88 19.14
N ASP A 8 0.26 10.63 18.47
CA ASP A 8 0.71 9.30 18.05
C ASP A 8 2.00 8.91 18.79
N ALA A 9 2.06 7.69 19.34
CA ALA A 9 3.29 7.18 19.95
C ALA A 9 4.22 6.57 18.88
N ILE A 10 5.49 6.98 18.88
CA ILE A 10 6.54 6.44 18.00
C ILE A 10 7.18 5.26 18.72
N LYS A 11 7.04 4.04 18.18
CA LYS A 11 7.49 2.79 18.83
C LYS A 11 8.86 2.27 18.37
N THR A 12 9.39 2.78 17.25
CA THR A 12 10.58 2.22 16.60
C THR A 12 11.54 3.33 16.21
N LYS A 13 12.85 3.06 16.28
CA LYS A 13 13.89 4.04 15.89
C LYS A 13 13.77 4.44 14.43
N GLU A 14 13.38 3.51 13.56
CA GLU A 14 13.16 3.76 12.13
C GLU A 14 12.02 4.75 11.88
N HIS A 15 10.90 4.60 12.60
CA HIS A 15 9.82 5.58 12.53
C HIS A 15 10.31 6.95 13.02
N LEU A 16 11.04 7.03 14.14
CA LEU A 16 11.61 8.31 14.60
C LEU A 16 12.53 8.96 13.55
N ARG A 17 13.42 8.16 12.93
CA ARG A 17 14.31 8.58 11.84
C ARG A 17 13.58 9.07 10.59
N LYS A 18 12.33 8.63 10.38
CA LYS A 18 11.47 9.14 9.30
C LYS A 18 10.67 10.37 9.74
N SER A 19 10.24 10.41 11.00
CA SER A 19 9.39 11.49 11.52
C SER A 19 10.09 12.83 11.56
N ILE A 20 11.33 12.90 12.10
CA ILE A 20 12.06 14.18 12.22
C ILE A 20 12.34 14.82 10.85
N PRO A 21 12.95 14.13 9.86
CA PRO A 21 13.13 14.71 8.53
C PRO A 21 11.82 15.05 7.82
N TYR A 22 10.75 14.28 8.08
CA TYR A 22 9.43 14.58 7.52
C TYR A 22 8.87 15.90 8.04
N ILE A 23 8.94 16.15 9.35
CA ILE A 23 8.39 17.38 9.94
C ILE A 23 9.26 18.60 9.58
N PHE A 24 10.56 18.44 9.38
CA PHE A 24 11.51 19.50 9.01
C PHE A 24 11.69 19.66 7.49
N ASN A 25 10.80 19.08 6.68
CA ASN A 25 10.91 19.18 5.23
C ASN A 25 10.69 20.63 4.76
N GLU A 26 11.76 21.26 4.27
CA GLU A 26 11.78 22.66 3.83
C GLU A 26 10.70 22.99 2.79
N ARG A 27 10.36 22.06 1.89
CA ARG A 27 9.30 22.26 0.90
C ARG A 27 7.91 22.42 1.52
N LYS A 28 7.73 21.93 2.75
CA LYS A 28 6.47 22.00 3.51
C LYS A 28 6.47 23.12 4.51
N THR A 29 7.63 23.43 5.09
CA THR A 29 7.77 24.39 6.19
C THR A 29 8.12 25.78 5.73
N ASP A 30 8.84 25.93 4.62
CA ASP A 30 9.33 27.24 4.15
C ASP A 30 10.07 28.00 5.27
N GLY A 31 10.95 27.29 5.99
CA GLY A 31 11.69 27.82 7.14
C GLY A 31 10.94 27.81 8.49
N LEU A 32 9.65 27.46 8.51
CA LEU A 32 8.85 27.38 9.74
C LEU A 32 9.10 26.08 10.52
N CYS A 33 10.27 25.98 11.14
CA CYS A 33 10.62 24.91 12.07
C CYS A 33 11.58 25.40 13.16
N PHE A 34 11.48 24.82 14.36
CA PHE A 34 12.41 25.07 15.47
C PHE A 34 12.54 23.83 16.35
N SER A 35 13.60 23.78 17.15
CA SER A 35 13.94 22.64 17.99
C SER A 35 14.88 23.07 19.11
N ASN A 36 14.83 22.39 20.26
CA ASN A 36 15.80 22.54 21.35
C ASN A 36 16.91 21.46 21.33
N ALA A 37 16.91 20.63 20.29
CA ALA A 37 17.75 19.44 20.15
C ALA A 37 18.71 19.51 18.94
N GLY A 38 18.71 20.62 18.21
CA GLY A 38 19.54 20.80 17.01
C GLY A 38 18.82 21.62 15.94
N VAL A 39 19.57 22.05 14.92
CA VAL A 39 19.06 22.85 13.80
C VAL A 39 18.74 21.98 12.58
N THR A 40 19.50 20.89 12.38
CA THR A 40 19.24 19.94 11.30
C THR A 40 18.53 18.67 11.81
N PRO A 41 17.77 17.96 10.96
CA PRO A 41 17.16 16.68 11.33
C PRO A 41 18.13 15.65 11.90
N GLU A 42 19.36 15.60 11.37
CA GLU A 42 20.43 14.69 11.82
C GLU A 42 20.85 15.03 13.25
N GLN A 43 21.15 16.30 13.53
CA GLN A 43 21.52 16.76 14.86
C GLN A 43 20.42 16.47 15.89
N ILE A 44 19.16 16.69 15.52
CA ILE A 44 18.00 16.42 16.38
C ILE A 44 17.92 14.94 16.71
N LEU A 45 18.06 14.07 15.71
CA LEU A 45 18.04 12.62 15.91
C LEU A 45 19.20 12.16 16.79
N ASP A 46 20.40 12.67 16.55
CA ASP A 46 21.58 12.35 17.35
C ASP A 46 21.40 12.76 18.81
N THR A 47 20.89 13.97 19.06
CA THR A 47 20.55 14.42 20.42
C THR A 47 19.49 13.53 21.07
N PHE A 48 18.42 13.18 20.35
CA PHE A 48 17.37 12.29 20.88
C PHE A 48 17.95 10.93 21.30
N PHE A 49 18.80 10.34 20.46
CA PHE A 49 19.44 9.05 20.74
C PHE A 49 20.47 9.14 21.86
N LEU A 50 21.25 10.23 21.89
CA LEU A 50 22.24 10.49 22.93
C LEU A 50 21.56 10.63 24.30
N THR A 51 20.50 11.43 24.41
CA THR A 51 19.73 11.56 25.66
C THR A 51 19.23 10.21 26.15
N LYS A 52 18.72 9.35 25.26
CA LYS A 52 18.26 8.00 25.63
C LYS A 52 19.40 7.09 26.08
N GLN A 53 20.57 7.20 25.45
CA GLN A 53 21.74 6.41 25.82
C GLN A 53 22.28 6.83 27.19
N LEU A 54 22.35 8.14 27.45
CA LEU A 54 22.76 8.70 28.74
C LEU A 54 21.74 8.41 29.85
N ARG A 55 20.45 8.39 29.51
CA ARG A 55 19.32 8.19 30.43
C ARG A 55 18.66 6.86 30.14
N SER A 56 19.34 5.79 30.55
CA SER A 56 18.82 4.42 30.43
C SER A 56 17.46 4.31 31.11
N THR A 57 16.44 3.92 30.32
CA THR A 57 15.07 3.76 30.81
C THR A 57 14.45 2.48 30.24
N HIS A 58 13.60 1.83 31.03
CA HIS A 58 12.83 0.68 30.57
C HIS A 58 11.62 1.13 29.75
N GLY A 59 11.48 0.61 28.53
CA GLY A 59 10.29 0.77 27.69
C GLY A 59 10.59 0.86 26.20
N THR A 60 9.60 0.58 25.37
CA THR A 60 9.77 0.43 23.91
C THR A 60 9.53 1.68 23.08
N ARG A 61 8.93 2.72 23.67
CA ARG A 61 8.59 3.96 22.95
C ARG A 61 9.84 4.79 22.70
N GLU A 62 9.93 5.32 21.48
CA GLU A 62 11.01 6.18 21.02
C GLU A 62 10.68 7.67 21.10
N GLY A 63 9.41 8.04 20.94
CA GLY A 63 8.97 9.43 21.03
C GLY A 63 7.46 9.55 20.91
N TYR A 64 6.98 10.79 20.87
CA TYR A 64 5.58 11.12 20.67
C TYR A 64 5.46 12.18 19.59
N HIS A 65 4.41 12.10 18.78
CA HIS A 65 4.12 13.02 17.69
C HIS A 65 2.74 13.64 17.89
N PHE A 66 2.71 14.92 18.24
CA PHE A 66 1.50 15.74 18.23
C PHE A 66 1.30 16.37 16.85
N LYS A 67 0.06 16.32 16.38
CA LYS A 67 -0.42 16.95 15.16
C LYS A 67 -1.57 17.85 15.52
N PHE A 68 -1.40 19.13 15.23
CA PHE A 68 -2.41 20.16 15.43
C PHE A 68 -2.95 20.51 14.04
N SER A 69 -4.25 20.39 13.82
CA SER A 69 -4.88 20.68 12.53
C SER A 69 -6.00 21.69 12.72
N PHE A 70 -5.88 22.84 12.08
CA PHE A 70 -6.93 23.84 12.04
C PHE A 70 -8.01 23.44 11.02
N SER A 71 -9.25 23.94 11.20
CA SER A 71 -10.29 23.77 10.18
C SER A 71 -9.88 24.49 8.89
N LYS A 72 -10.41 24.05 7.74
CA LYS A 72 -10.18 24.73 6.45
C LYS A 72 -10.73 26.15 6.44
N ASP A 73 -11.76 26.40 7.23
CA ASP A 73 -12.43 27.71 7.32
C ASP A 73 -11.70 28.69 8.26
N GLU A 74 -10.55 28.28 8.80
CA GLU A 74 -9.81 29.03 9.80
C GLU A 74 -8.54 29.60 9.18
N MET A 75 -8.46 30.92 9.13
CA MET A 75 -7.29 31.62 8.64
C MET A 75 -6.43 32.04 9.83
N ILE A 76 -5.36 31.30 10.08
CA ILE A 76 -4.27 31.68 10.97
C ILE A 76 -3.05 32.07 10.13
N LEU A 77 -2.29 33.09 10.54
CA LEU A 77 -1.04 33.39 9.87
C LEU A 77 0.02 32.32 10.21
N PRO A 78 0.92 31.96 9.28
CA PRO A 78 1.94 30.95 9.56
C PRO A 78 2.86 31.28 10.74
N GLU A 79 3.12 32.55 10.96
CA GLU A 79 3.92 33.09 12.06
C GLU A 79 3.18 32.93 13.39
N GLU A 80 1.87 33.22 13.42
CA GLU A 80 1.02 33.00 14.61
C GLU A 80 0.88 31.51 14.94
N ALA A 81 0.76 30.64 13.92
CA ALA A 81 0.78 29.19 14.12
C ALA A 81 2.12 28.74 14.72
N MET A 82 3.23 29.34 14.29
CA MET A 82 4.54 29.03 14.84
C MET A 82 4.64 29.45 16.31
N GLU A 83 4.17 30.64 16.66
CA GLU A 83 4.15 31.12 18.03
C GLU A 83 3.21 30.27 18.91
N PHE A 84 2.03 29.92 18.40
CA PHE A 84 1.09 29.02 19.08
C PHE A 84 1.76 27.70 19.48
N VAL A 85 2.41 27.00 18.53
CA VAL A 85 3.03 25.71 18.83
C VAL A 85 4.26 25.86 19.72
N LYS A 86 4.96 27.00 19.64
CA LYS A 86 6.08 27.33 20.53
C LYS A 86 5.62 27.47 21.98
N GLU A 87 4.64 28.33 22.23
CA GLU A 87 4.10 28.52 23.59
C GLU A 87 3.49 27.23 24.13
N TRP A 88 2.75 26.49 23.29
CA TRP A 88 2.19 25.20 23.69
C TRP A 88 3.29 24.21 24.10
N THR A 89 4.38 24.15 23.34
CA THR A 89 5.49 23.22 23.61
C THR A 89 6.26 23.61 24.87
N GLU A 90 6.53 24.90 25.05
CA GLU A 90 7.24 25.43 26.21
C GLU A 90 6.45 25.17 27.50
N GLU A 91 5.14 25.38 27.50
CA GLU A 91 4.33 25.14 28.70
C GLU A 91 4.09 23.64 28.96
N TYR A 92 3.86 22.84 27.91
CA TYR A 92 3.55 21.43 28.07
C TYR A 92 4.77 20.57 28.44
N LEU A 93 5.92 20.84 27.81
CA LEU A 93 7.14 20.07 28.03
C LEU A 93 8.10 20.73 29.01
N ALA A 94 7.94 22.04 29.29
CA ALA A 94 8.76 22.81 30.24
C ALA A 94 10.27 22.63 30.05
N GLY A 95 10.73 22.45 28.80
CA GLY A 95 12.13 22.17 28.47
C GLY A 95 12.67 20.83 29.00
N ALA A 96 11.84 20.01 29.66
CA ALA A 96 12.25 18.74 30.26
C ALA A 96 12.57 17.66 29.21
N TYR A 97 12.10 17.82 27.97
CA TYR A 97 12.28 16.87 26.88
C TYR A 97 12.95 17.52 25.68
N ASP A 98 13.70 16.71 24.92
CA ASP A 98 14.15 17.10 23.59
C ASP A 98 12.94 17.10 22.64
N TYR A 99 12.77 18.15 21.84
CA TYR A 99 11.65 18.31 20.94
C TYR A 99 12.03 19.02 19.64
N ALA A 100 11.20 18.81 18.63
CA ALA A 100 11.27 19.43 17.32
C ALA A 100 9.86 19.77 16.85
N CYS A 101 9.67 20.99 16.38
CA CYS A 101 8.39 21.56 15.99
C CYS A 101 8.44 22.11 14.57
N SER A 102 7.32 22.09 13.88
CA SER A 102 7.17 22.75 12.58
C SER A 102 5.73 23.07 12.22
N VAL A 103 5.58 24.01 11.29
CA VAL A 103 4.31 24.38 10.66
C VAL A 103 4.37 23.95 9.20
N HIS A 104 3.36 23.23 8.72
CA HIS A 104 3.28 22.75 7.34
C HIS A 104 2.22 23.54 6.58
N LYS A 105 2.59 23.98 5.37
CA LYS A 105 1.77 24.73 4.41
C LYS A 105 1.38 23.91 3.17
N ASP A 106 1.66 22.60 3.16
CA ASP A 106 1.54 21.74 1.97
C ASP A 106 0.11 21.25 1.67
N ARG A 107 -0.90 21.74 2.41
CA ARG A 107 -2.30 21.32 2.30
C ARG A 107 -3.23 22.52 2.35
N ASP A 108 -4.50 22.28 1.99
CA ASP A 108 -5.58 23.30 2.05
C ASP A 108 -5.77 23.94 3.43
N HIS A 109 -5.29 23.30 4.49
CA HIS A 109 -5.32 23.81 5.86
C HIS A 109 -3.94 23.70 6.47
N MET A 110 -3.61 24.68 7.30
CA MET A 110 -2.36 24.68 8.04
C MET A 110 -2.40 23.63 9.15
N HIS A 111 -1.30 22.93 9.32
CA HIS A 111 -1.14 22.00 10.44
C HIS A 111 0.25 22.08 11.03
N MET A 112 0.30 21.89 12.35
CA MET A 112 1.54 21.98 13.11
C MET A 112 1.92 20.60 13.62
N HIS A 113 3.22 20.40 13.77
CA HIS A 113 3.81 19.17 14.25
C HIS A 113 4.71 19.45 15.44
N LEU A 114 4.60 18.61 16.47
CA LEU A 114 5.54 18.55 17.58
C LEU A 114 5.96 17.09 17.74
N VAL A 115 7.24 16.81 17.62
CA VAL A 115 7.83 15.52 17.94
C VAL A 115 8.76 15.69 19.12
N TYR A 116 8.56 14.92 20.19
CA TYR A 116 9.43 14.98 21.36
C TYR A 116 9.88 13.60 21.84
N ASN A 117 11.02 13.59 22.53
CA ASN A 117 11.67 12.41 23.02
C ASN A 117 10.81 11.73 24.10
N SER A 118 10.77 10.41 24.09
CA SER A 118 10.09 9.65 25.14
C SER A 118 10.78 9.72 26.51
N VAL A 119 12.03 10.19 26.56
CA VAL A 119 12.87 10.26 27.77
C VAL A 119 13.19 11.72 28.04
N SER A 120 13.09 12.14 29.31
CA SER A 120 13.44 13.49 29.71
C SER A 120 14.96 13.67 29.80
N ARG A 121 15.42 14.92 29.70
CA ARG A 121 16.84 15.31 29.80
C ARG A 121 17.40 15.03 31.21
N SER A 122 16.55 15.13 32.24
CA SER A 122 16.87 14.80 33.64
C SER A 122 16.77 13.30 33.96
N GLY A 123 16.15 12.50 33.10
CA GLY A 123 15.93 11.06 33.30
C GLY A 123 14.48 10.72 33.67
N GLY A 124 14.04 9.56 33.19
CA GLY A 124 12.65 9.10 33.30
C GLY A 124 11.92 9.15 31.96
N LYS A 125 10.95 8.25 31.78
CA LYS A 125 10.09 8.25 30.59
C LYS A 125 8.89 9.15 30.78
N TYR A 126 8.49 9.80 29.69
CA TYR A 126 7.22 10.49 29.58
C TYR A 126 6.07 9.52 29.87
N ARG A 127 5.22 9.91 30.82
CA ARG A 127 4.04 9.17 31.26
C ARG A 127 2.82 10.04 31.02
N TYR A 128 1.97 9.58 30.11
CA TYR A 128 0.63 10.09 29.96
C TYR A 128 -0.28 9.43 30.99
N GLN A 129 -0.86 10.21 31.90
CA GLN A 129 -1.78 9.74 32.92
C GLN A 129 -3.23 9.88 32.46
N LYS A 130 -4.11 9.01 33.00
CA LYS A 130 -5.54 9.08 32.71
C LYS A 130 -6.08 10.42 33.23
N GLY A 131 -6.60 11.24 32.33
CA GLY A 131 -7.11 12.59 32.64
C GLY A 131 -6.19 13.73 32.21
N ASP A 132 -4.95 13.48 31.78
CA ASP A 132 -4.05 14.53 31.29
C ASP A 132 -4.64 15.29 30.10
N TRP A 133 -5.46 14.63 29.28
CA TRP A 133 -6.19 15.31 28.20
C TRP A 133 -7.08 16.43 28.73
N GLU A 134 -7.94 16.11 29.69
CA GLU A 134 -8.98 17.03 30.18
C GLU A 134 -8.40 18.07 31.14
N LYS A 135 -7.37 17.69 31.92
CA LYS A 135 -6.79 18.53 32.95
C LYS A 135 -5.65 19.43 32.47
N VAL A 136 -4.91 19.00 31.44
CA VAL A 136 -3.69 19.68 30.99
C VAL A 136 -3.80 20.11 29.53
N ILE A 137 -3.94 19.14 28.61
CA ILE A 137 -3.86 19.42 27.17
C ILE A 137 -5.03 20.31 26.71
N ARG A 138 -6.26 19.96 27.06
CA ARG A 138 -7.46 20.70 26.62
C ARG A 138 -7.48 22.14 27.16
N PRO A 139 -7.27 22.40 28.47
CA PRO A 139 -7.24 23.76 28.99
C PRO A 139 -6.11 24.60 28.37
N LEU A 140 -4.90 24.02 28.24
CA LEU A 140 -3.77 24.67 27.59
C LEU A 140 -4.10 25.07 26.14
N THR A 141 -4.60 24.11 25.36
CA THR A 141 -4.95 24.35 23.96
C THR A 141 -6.06 25.37 23.81
N ASN A 142 -7.12 25.31 24.62
CA ASN A 142 -8.22 26.28 24.51
C ASN A 142 -7.80 27.68 24.90
N ARG A 143 -6.97 27.84 25.94
CA ARG A 143 -6.44 29.15 26.34
C ARG A 143 -5.57 29.76 25.25
N LEU A 144 -4.69 28.97 24.63
CA LEU A 144 -3.91 29.44 23.49
C LEU A 144 -4.80 29.70 22.27
N ALA A 145 -5.84 28.88 22.06
CA ALA A 145 -6.73 29.08 20.94
C ALA A 145 -7.44 30.43 21.02
N GLU A 146 -7.92 30.81 22.22
CA GLU A 146 -8.50 32.11 22.50
C GLU A 146 -7.49 33.26 22.28
N LYS A 147 -6.25 33.11 22.77
CA LYS A 147 -5.18 34.10 22.61
C LYS A 147 -4.86 34.39 21.14
N TYR A 148 -4.81 33.36 20.31
CA TYR A 148 -4.50 33.49 18.87
C TYR A 148 -5.76 33.63 18.00
N HIS A 149 -6.93 33.92 18.60
CA HIS A 149 -8.20 34.09 17.91
C HIS A 149 -8.57 32.92 16.96
N THR A 150 -8.19 31.72 17.36
CA THR A 150 -8.47 30.46 16.67
C THR A 150 -9.65 29.74 17.30
N GLY A 151 -10.22 28.79 16.58
CA GLY A 151 -11.31 27.95 17.03
C GLY A 151 -10.88 27.05 18.19
N SER A 152 -11.72 26.99 19.22
CA SER A 152 -11.53 26.09 20.36
C SER A 152 -11.30 24.64 19.92
N LEU A 153 -10.61 23.86 20.77
CA LEU A 153 -10.36 22.45 20.53
C LEU A 153 -11.70 21.72 20.36
N LYS A 154 -11.90 21.10 19.20
CA LYS A 154 -13.10 20.33 18.91
C LYS A 154 -13.25 19.23 19.95
N GLU A 155 -14.43 19.14 20.58
CA GLU A 155 -14.73 17.98 21.40
C GLU A 155 -14.63 16.73 20.53
N LYS A 156 -14.02 15.67 21.08
CA LYS A 156 -14.07 14.36 20.46
C LYS A 156 -15.52 13.93 20.48
N ASP A 157 -16.19 14.13 19.35
CA ASP A 157 -17.49 13.52 19.12
C ASP A 157 -17.31 12.00 19.25
N PRO A 158 -17.99 11.35 20.23
CA PRO A 158 -17.91 9.91 20.42
C PRO A 158 -18.32 9.13 19.16
N GLU A 159 -19.16 9.72 18.30
CA GLU A 159 -19.55 9.14 17.01
C GLU A 159 -18.45 9.28 15.94
N LEU A 160 -17.53 10.23 16.09
CA LEU A 160 -16.39 10.44 15.20
C LEU A 160 -15.07 9.83 15.73
N ASP A 161 -15.06 9.23 16.93
CA ASP A 161 -13.93 8.46 17.45
C ASP A 161 -13.87 7.05 16.83
N TYR A 162 -13.66 7.04 15.51
CA TYR A 162 -13.52 5.86 14.67
C TYR A 162 -12.29 4.98 14.99
N SER A 163 -11.53 5.29 16.06
CA SER A 163 -10.52 4.37 16.58
C SER A 163 -11.17 3.19 17.31
N THR A 164 -12.40 3.37 17.82
CA THR A 164 -13.16 2.32 18.51
C THR A 164 -14.01 1.45 17.59
N ASP A 165 -14.19 1.83 16.31
CA ASP A 165 -14.94 1.05 15.31
C ASP A 165 -14.30 -0.31 14.93
N TYR A 166 -13.10 -0.60 15.46
CA TYR A 166 -12.42 -1.88 15.33
C TYR A 166 -12.65 -2.80 16.54
N GLU A 167 -13.23 -2.30 17.63
CA GLU A 167 -13.50 -3.08 18.84
C GLU A 167 -15.01 -3.23 19.04
N LYS A 168 -15.44 -4.47 19.31
CA LYS A 168 -16.84 -4.83 19.52
C LYS A 168 -17.42 -4.03 20.69
N LYS A 169 -18.26 -3.04 20.41
CA LYS A 169 -19.21 -2.50 21.40
C LYS A 169 -20.57 -3.14 21.16
N ASP A 170 -21.03 -3.88 22.16
CA ASP A 170 -22.40 -4.36 22.34
C ASP A 170 -23.02 -5.12 21.16
N GLY A 171 -22.52 -6.33 20.89
CA GLY A 171 -23.21 -7.33 20.07
C GLY A 171 -23.51 -6.94 18.61
N LYS A 172 -23.18 -5.72 18.19
CA LYS A 172 -23.28 -5.22 16.81
C LYS A 172 -21.95 -5.47 16.10
N ARG A 173 -22.06 -5.95 14.85
CA ARG A 173 -20.93 -6.33 13.99
C ARG A 173 -20.01 -5.13 13.76
N THR A 174 -18.70 -5.38 13.76
CA THR A 174 -17.72 -4.32 13.48
C THR A 174 -17.86 -3.84 12.04
N GLY A 175 -17.59 -2.56 11.79
CA GLY A 175 -17.64 -2.02 10.43
C GLY A 175 -16.60 -2.62 9.47
N LYS A 176 -15.66 -3.43 9.98
CA LYS A 176 -14.77 -4.29 9.19
C LYS A 176 -15.48 -5.57 8.74
N GLU A 177 -16.10 -6.30 9.67
CA GLU A 177 -16.84 -7.54 9.40
C GLU A 177 -17.99 -7.32 8.40
N GLN A 178 -18.67 -6.17 8.47
CA GLN A 178 -19.74 -5.86 7.52
C GLN A 178 -19.20 -5.71 6.08
N VAL A 179 -18.08 -5.01 5.90
CA VAL A 179 -17.47 -4.82 4.58
C VAL A 179 -16.95 -6.14 4.02
N GLU A 180 -16.32 -6.97 4.85
CA GLU A 180 -15.87 -8.30 4.44
C GLU A 180 -17.03 -9.17 3.95
N ARG A 181 -18.14 -9.17 4.68
CA ARG A 181 -19.35 -9.92 4.30
C ARG A 181 -19.96 -9.40 3.00
N ASP A 182 -20.05 -8.08 2.84
CA ASP A 182 -20.59 -7.47 1.61
C ASP A 182 -19.71 -7.82 0.40
N ILE A 183 -18.38 -7.83 0.58
CA ILE A 183 -17.44 -8.28 -0.45
C ILE A 183 -17.65 -9.76 -0.77
N ASP A 184 -17.78 -10.62 0.24
CA ASP A 184 -18.00 -12.05 0.06
C ASP A 184 -19.29 -12.35 -0.71
N GLN A 185 -20.38 -11.67 -0.34
CA GLN A 185 -21.66 -11.79 -1.03
C GLN A 185 -21.54 -11.31 -2.48
N CYS A 186 -20.89 -10.17 -2.70
CA CYS A 186 -20.70 -9.63 -4.03
C CYS A 186 -19.81 -10.53 -4.91
N ILE A 187 -18.80 -11.20 -4.33
CA ILE A 187 -17.97 -12.19 -5.04
C ILE A 187 -18.82 -13.36 -5.55
N LEU A 188 -19.75 -13.87 -4.73
CA LEU A 188 -20.61 -15.01 -5.11
C LEU A 188 -21.45 -14.71 -6.36
N GLU A 189 -21.91 -13.47 -6.49
CA GLU A 189 -22.81 -13.00 -7.54
C GLU A 189 -22.07 -12.44 -8.77
N SER A 190 -20.76 -12.17 -8.65
CA SER A 190 -19.97 -11.52 -9.69
C SER A 190 -19.39 -12.50 -10.70
N ARG A 191 -19.37 -12.10 -11.97
CA ARG A 191 -18.81 -12.91 -13.09
C ARG A 191 -17.40 -12.52 -13.49
N SER A 192 -16.93 -11.35 -13.05
CA SER A 192 -15.57 -10.85 -13.27
C SER A 192 -15.25 -9.80 -12.21
N TYR A 193 -13.97 -9.45 -12.04
CA TYR A 193 -13.58 -8.35 -11.15
C TYR A 193 -14.20 -6.99 -11.55
N ALA A 194 -14.41 -6.75 -12.85
CA ALA A 194 -15.11 -5.56 -13.32
C ALA A 194 -16.60 -5.55 -12.93
N ASP A 195 -17.24 -6.72 -12.93
CA ASP A 195 -18.62 -6.92 -12.52
C ASP A 195 -18.78 -6.73 -11.01
N PHE A 196 -17.84 -7.27 -10.23
CA PHE A 196 -17.73 -7.06 -8.78
C PHE A 196 -17.72 -5.57 -8.41
N LYS A 197 -16.86 -4.77 -9.07
CA LYS A 197 -16.82 -3.32 -8.81
C LYS A 197 -18.16 -2.64 -9.11
N LYS A 198 -18.86 -3.06 -10.16
CA LYS A 198 -20.18 -2.50 -10.49
C LYS A 198 -21.23 -2.88 -9.44
N ARG A 199 -21.31 -4.15 -9.05
CA ARG A 199 -22.26 -4.65 -8.05
C ARG A 199 -22.04 -4.04 -6.67
N MET A 200 -20.79 -3.86 -6.24
CA MET A 200 -20.49 -3.14 -4.99
C MET A 200 -21.04 -1.70 -4.98
N VAL A 201 -21.02 -1.01 -6.13
CA VAL A 201 -21.55 0.35 -6.25
C VAL A 201 -23.08 0.36 -6.41
N GLN A 202 -23.64 -0.57 -7.19
CA GLN A 202 -25.06 -0.58 -7.54
C GLN A 202 -25.94 -1.28 -6.50
N ASP A 203 -25.50 -2.45 -6.02
CA ASP A 203 -26.30 -3.32 -5.15
C ASP A 203 -26.02 -3.04 -3.67
N HIS A 204 -24.80 -2.64 -3.34
CA HIS A 204 -24.38 -2.35 -1.96
C HIS A 204 -24.15 -0.85 -1.68
N TYR A 205 -24.31 0.03 -2.68
CA TYR A 205 -24.17 1.50 -2.56
C TYR A 205 -22.82 1.99 -2.01
N TYR A 206 -21.73 1.26 -2.28
CA TYR A 206 -20.38 1.67 -1.88
C TYR A 206 -19.78 2.70 -2.84
N GLN A 207 -18.93 3.59 -2.31
CA GLN A 207 -17.99 4.34 -3.14
C GLN A 207 -16.64 3.60 -3.21
N LEU A 208 -16.17 3.32 -4.42
CA LEU A 208 -14.94 2.57 -4.66
C LEU A 208 -13.85 3.43 -5.28
N TRP A 209 -12.60 3.22 -4.85
CA TRP A 209 -11.42 3.77 -5.51
C TRP A 209 -10.26 2.78 -5.47
N GLU A 210 -9.48 2.69 -6.55
CA GLU A 210 -8.28 1.84 -6.62
C GLU A 210 -7.03 2.69 -6.42
N GLY A 211 -6.24 2.33 -5.42
CA GLY A 211 -4.98 2.99 -5.09
C GLY A 211 -3.79 2.06 -5.16
N VAL A 212 -2.58 2.63 -5.19
CA VAL A 212 -1.33 1.87 -5.13
C VAL A 212 -0.57 2.25 -3.86
N SER A 213 -0.32 1.25 -3.02
CA SER A 213 0.55 1.34 -1.84
C SER A 213 1.95 0.83 -2.19
N ARG A 214 2.99 1.50 -1.69
CA ARG A 214 4.38 1.03 -1.83
C ARG A 214 4.64 -0.28 -1.07
N GLU A 215 3.89 -0.52 0.01
CA GLU A 215 4.05 -1.68 0.89
C GLU A 215 3.12 -2.84 0.50
N HIS A 216 1.87 -2.53 0.15
CA HIS A 216 0.81 -3.53 -0.06
C HIS A 216 0.38 -3.69 -1.53
N GLY A 217 0.95 -2.92 -2.46
CA GLY A 217 0.55 -2.96 -3.87
C GLY A 217 -0.81 -2.33 -4.14
N VAL A 218 -1.52 -2.83 -5.16
CA VAL A 218 -2.84 -2.32 -5.56
C VAL A 218 -3.88 -2.66 -4.49
N TYR A 219 -4.60 -1.67 -3.99
CA TYR A 219 -5.63 -1.84 -2.97
C TYR A 219 -6.93 -1.14 -3.39
N LEU A 220 -8.07 -1.70 -2.99
CA LEU A 220 -9.37 -1.06 -3.02
C LEU A 220 -9.61 -0.22 -1.76
N ALA A 221 -10.13 0.98 -1.93
CA ALA A 221 -10.73 1.83 -0.91
C ALA A 221 -12.26 1.76 -1.05
N LEU A 222 -12.93 1.32 0.00
CA LEU A 222 -14.35 0.99 0.09
C LEU A 222 -15.01 1.92 1.11
N THR A 223 -15.89 2.82 0.66
CA THR A 223 -16.70 3.66 1.56
C THR A 223 -18.11 3.10 1.63
N PRO A 224 -18.53 2.49 2.76
CA PRO A 224 -19.90 2.04 2.95
C PRO A 224 -20.90 3.20 2.94
N PRO A 225 -22.17 2.96 2.55
CA PRO A 225 -23.21 3.97 2.61
C PRO A 225 -23.40 4.48 4.04
N GLY A 226 -23.55 5.81 4.20
CA GLY A 226 -23.68 6.47 5.51
C GLY A 226 -22.36 6.64 6.28
N ARG A 227 -21.22 6.20 5.74
CA ARG A 227 -19.91 6.33 6.41
C ARG A 227 -19.04 7.39 5.73
N GLY A 228 -18.44 8.28 6.53
CA GLY A 228 -17.60 9.37 6.00
C GLY A 228 -16.17 8.98 5.60
N LYS A 229 -15.72 7.75 5.85
CA LYS A 229 -14.33 7.32 5.58
C LYS A 229 -14.25 5.95 4.90
N ALA A 230 -13.38 5.86 3.90
CA ALA A 230 -13.09 4.63 3.18
C ALA A 230 -12.25 3.65 4.01
N ILE A 231 -12.64 2.38 4.00
CA ILE A 231 -11.85 1.24 4.46
C ILE A 231 -11.00 0.73 3.31
N ARG A 232 -9.69 0.56 3.55
CA ARG A 232 -8.79 0.03 2.54
C ARG A 232 -8.66 -1.47 2.70
N SER A 233 -8.70 -2.21 1.59
CA SER A 233 -8.58 -3.68 1.54
C SER A 233 -7.39 -4.24 2.31
N TYR A 234 -6.25 -3.56 2.38
CA TYR A 234 -5.11 -4.02 3.20
C TYR A 234 -5.33 -3.93 4.71
N ARG A 235 -6.43 -3.29 5.17
CA ARG A 235 -6.88 -3.29 6.58
C ARG A 235 -7.93 -4.35 6.86
N LEU A 236 -8.44 -4.99 5.82
CA LEU A 236 -9.30 -6.16 5.93
C LEU A 236 -8.44 -7.39 6.25
N SER A 237 -9.09 -8.50 6.53
CA SER A 237 -8.43 -9.79 6.73
C SER A 237 -7.73 -10.24 5.43
N GLU A 238 -6.91 -11.28 5.52
CA GLU A 238 -6.24 -11.83 4.34
C GLU A 238 -7.28 -12.36 3.33
N GLY A 239 -7.03 -12.17 2.03
CA GLY A 239 -7.94 -12.63 0.96
C GLY A 239 -8.93 -11.59 0.41
N TYR A 240 -8.84 -10.34 0.88
CA TYR A 240 -9.68 -9.22 0.41
C TYR A 240 -8.92 -8.19 -0.45
N MET A 241 -7.69 -8.48 -0.86
CA MET A 241 -6.97 -7.63 -1.82
C MET A 241 -7.53 -7.82 -3.24
N PRO A 242 -7.40 -6.83 -4.14
CA PRO A 242 -7.90 -6.93 -5.52
C PRO A 242 -7.52 -8.22 -6.27
N VAL A 243 -6.27 -8.67 -6.10
CA VAL A 243 -5.75 -9.90 -6.71
C VAL A 243 -6.43 -11.14 -6.12
N ASP A 244 -6.75 -11.13 -4.83
CA ASP A 244 -7.42 -12.23 -4.15
C ASP A 244 -8.89 -12.31 -4.55
N ILE A 245 -9.57 -11.16 -4.62
CA ILE A 245 -10.95 -11.05 -5.08
C ILE A 245 -11.08 -11.59 -6.51
N ASP A 246 -10.20 -11.17 -7.44
CA ASP A 246 -10.21 -11.64 -8.82
C ASP A 246 -9.99 -13.17 -8.92
N ARG A 247 -9.07 -13.70 -8.11
CA ARG A 247 -8.81 -15.14 -8.01
C ARG A 247 -10.02 -15.91 -7.45
N ARG A 248 -10.69 -15.39 -6.42
CA ARG A 248 -11.89 -16.03 -5.83
C ARG A 248 -13.05 -16.08 -6.82
N ILE A 249 -13.30 -15.00 -7.57
CA ILE A 249 -14.32 -14.95 -8.62
C ILE A 249 -14.02 -15.97 -9.73
N THR A 250 -12.75 -16.08 -10.12
CA THR A 250 -12.33 -17.00 -11.18
C THR A 250 -12.43 -18.47 -10.76
N SER A 251 -12.06 -18.79 -9.51
CA SER A 251 -12.07 -20.16 -8.97
C SER A 251 -13.51 -20.69 -8.84
N GLN A 252 -14.44 -19.89 -8.29
CA GLN A 252 -15.86 -20.27 -8.22
C GLN A 252 -16.48 -20.53 -9.60
N ARG A 253 -15.98 -19.89 -10.64
CA ARG A 253 -16.45 -20.13 -12.02
C ARG A 253 -15.94 -21.46 -12.57
N GLN A 254 -14.73 -21.88 -12.23
CA GLN A 254 -14.21 -23.20 -12.61
C GLN A 254 -15.00 -24.31 -11.92
N GLU A 255 -15.24 -24.17 -10.61
CA GLU A 255 -16.04 -25.13 -9.83
C GLU A 255 -17.48 -25.25 -10.38
N ARG A 256 -18.16 -24.13 -10.65
CA ARG A 256 -19.50 -24.15 -11.28
C ARG A 256 -19.51 -24.78 -12.68
N LYS A 257 -18.42 -24.65 -13.45
CA LYS A 257 -18.31 -25.29 -14.79
C LYS A 257 -18.08 -26.79 -14.69
N GLU A 258 -17.38 -27.25 -13.65
CA GLU A 258 -17.13 -28.66 -13.41
C GLU A 258 -18.38 -29.37 -12.88
N GLU A 259 -19.15 -28.74 -11.99
CA GLU A 259 -20.43 -29.26 -11.47
C GLU A 259 -21.52 -29.39 -12.55
N LEU A 260 -21.57 -28.49 -13.54
CA LEU A 260 -22.52 -28.55 -14.66
C LEU A 260 -22.17 -29.60 -15.72
N SER A 261 -21.03 -30.31 -15.61
CA SER A 261 -20.49 -31.18 -16.65
C SER A 261 -20.77 -32.69 -16.48
N THR A 262 -21.71 -33.09 -15.61
CA THR A 262 -22.12 -34.50 -15.48
C THR A 262 -23.14 -34.91 -16.56
N GLY A 263 -22.77 -34.79 -17.83
CA GLY A 263 -23.63 -35.13 -18.97
C GLY A 263 -22.85 -35.33 -20.28
N ARG A 264 -22.23 -36.52 -20.42
CA ARG A 264 -21.62 -37.15 -21.62
C ARG A 264 -21.21 -36.26 -22.81
N ASN A 265 -19.92 -36.30 -23.14
CA ASN A 265 -19.47 -36.88 -24.42
C ASN A 265 -18.00 -37.32 -24.36
N LYS A 266 -17.74 -38.64 -24.37
CA LYS A 266 -16.41 -39.20 -24.65
C LYS A 266 -16.30 -39.31 -26.17
N ASN A 267 -15.91 -38.23 -26.83
CA ASN A 267 -15.26 -38.23 -28.15
C ASN A 267 -15.13 -36.78 -28.65
N LEU A 268 -13.87 -36.34 -28.75
CA LEU A 268 -13.28 -35.24 -29.52
C LEU A 268 -12.49 -34.28 -28.63
N ASP A 269 -11.16 -34.35 -28.75
CA ASP A 269 -10.35 -33.21 -29.19
C ASP A 269 -8.87 -33.58 -29.21
N TRP A 270 -8.33 -33.84 -30.40
CA TRP A 270 -6.93 -33.50 -30.65
C TRP A 270 -6.84 -32.83 -32.02
N ALA A 271 -7.05 -31.52 -32.02
CA ALA A 271 -6.60 -30.64 -33.08
C ALA A 271 -5.51 -29.74 -32.47
N MET A 272 -4.24 -30.10 -32.65
CA MET A 272 -3.14 -29.15 -32.50
C MET A 272 -2.22 -29.21 -33.72
N SER A 273 -2.35 -28.16 -34.53
CA SER A 273 -1.61 -27.93 -35.77
C SER A 273 -0.12 -27.68 -35.50
N ARG A 274 0.70 -28.57 -36.08
CA ARG A 274 2.04 -28.36 -36.68
C ARG A 274 3.17 -27.91 -35.74
N ASN A 275 3.71 -28.91 -35.05
CA ASN A 275 5.09 -29.05 -34.56
C ASN A 275 5.59 -27.98 -33.58
N TYR A 276 4.80 -27.71 -32.54
CA TYR A 276 5.37 -27.37 -31.24
C TYR A 276 5.27 -28.61 -30.37
N GLN A 277 6.36 -29.38 -30.28
CA GLN A 277 6.48 -30.28 -29.14
C GLN A 277 6.82 -29.36 -27.97
N PHE A 278 5.81 -29.09 -27.14
CA PHE A 278 5.97 -28.32 -25.93
C PHE A 278 6.89 -29.12 -25.02
N ILE A 279 8.16 -28.75 -24.95
CA ILE A 279 9.08 -29.27 -23.94
C ILE A 279 8.64 -28.59 -22.64
N PRO A 280 8.09 -29.32 -21.66
CA PRO A 280 7.72 -28.75 -20.38
C PRO A 280 8.92 -28.02 -19.78
N TYR A 281 8.69 -26.88 -19.12
CA TYR A 281 9.79 -26.09 -18.56
C TYR A 281 10.74 -26.92 -17.68
N GLY A 282 10.23 -27.93 -16.97
CA GLY A 282 11.03 -28.86 -16.16
C GLY A 282 12.00 -29.76 -16.95
N GLU A 283 11.66 -30.10 -18.19
CA GLU A 283 12.46 -30.94 -19.09
C GLU A 283 13.43 -30.13 -19.96
N MET A 284 13.39 -28.79 -19.87
CA MET A 284 14.34 -27.90 -20.53
C MET A 284 15.70 -27.92 -19.83
N SER A 285 16.80 -27.78 -20.58
CA SER A 285 18.12 -27.57 -19.97
C SER A 285 18.19 -26.22 -19.26
N GLU A 286 19.07 -26.08 -18.25
CA GLU A 286 19.20 -24.82 -17.51
C GLU A 286 19.56 -23.64 -18.42
N TYR A 287 20.38 -23.86 -19.45
CA TYR A 287 20.69 -22.85 -20.47
C TYR A 287 19.42 -22.38 -21.22
N GLN A 288 18.54 -23.32 -21.60
CA GLN A 288 17.28 -23.01 -22.29
C GLN A 288 16.29 -22.28 -21.36
N LYS A 289 16.23 -22.67 -20.08
CA LYS A 289 15.42 -22.00 -19.05
C LYS A 289 15.85 -20.56 -18.80
N ILE A 290 17.16 -20.29 -18.80
CA ILE A 290 17.72 -18.94 -18.65
C ILE A 290 17.32 -18.06 -19.83
N MET A 291 17.47 -18.56 -21.06
CA MET A 291 17.01 -17.88 -22.27
C MET A 291 15.51 -17.54 -22.23
N VAL A 292 14.66 -18.48 -21.80
CA VAL A 292 13.21 -18.25 -21.66
C VAL A 292 12.91 -17.18 -20.60
N ARG A 293 13.61 -17.20 -19.45
CA ARG A 293 13.47 -16.17 -18.41
C ARG A 293 13.88 -14.79 -18.91
N GLN A 294 15.01 -14.67 -19.60
CA GLN A 294 15.50 -13.42 -20.17
C GLN A 294 14.53 -12.84 -21.22
N VAL A 295 13.91 -13.69 -22.06
CA VAL A 295 12.89 -13.26 -23.02
C VAL A 295 11.61 -12.80 -22.31
N LEU A 296 11.16 -13.50 -21.27
CA LEU A 296 9.98 -13.10 -20.50
C LEU A 296 10.23 -11.81 -19.71
N GLU A 297 11.44 -11.62 -19.20
CA GLU A 297 11.87 -10.42 -18.48
C GLU A 297 12.00 -9.21 -19.40
N ALA A 298 12.64 -9.37 -20.57
CA ALA A 298 12.65 -8.35 -21.63
C ALA A 298 11.23 -7.99 -22.09
N ARG A 299 10.32 -8.96 -22.19
CA ARG A 299 8.91 -8.75 -22.55
C ARG A 299 8.09 -8.11 -21.42
N ARG A 300 8.50 -8.26 -20.16
CA ARG A 300 7.95 -7.53 -19.01
C ARG A 300 8.46 -6.09 -18.98
N LEU A 301 9.75 -5.87 -19.27
CA LEU A 301 10.36 -4.55 -19.40
C LEU A 301 9.72 -3.74 -20.55
N TYR A 302 9.44 -4.39 -21.69
CA TYR A 302 8.79 -3.78 -22.85
C TYR A 302 7.32 -3.39 -22.60
N ARG A 303 6.61 -4.07 -21.69
CA ARG A 303 5.18 -3.84 -21.40
C ARG A 303 4.90 -2.76 -20.35
N ARG A 304 5.92 -2.20 -19.70
CA ARG A 304 5.78 -1.00 -18.86
C ARG A 304 6.09 0.25 -19.69
N THR A 305 5.05 0.96 -20.09
CA THR A 305 5.14 2.33 -20.64
C THR A 305 5.84 3.23 -19.62
N GLY A 306 7.10 3.62 -19.88
CA GLY A 306 7.85 4.56 -19.02
C GLY A 306 9.38 4.42 -18.98
N THR A 307 10.00 3.46 -19.68
CA THR A 307 11.49 3.39 -19.76
C THR A 307 12.07 4.47 -20.70
N PRO A 308 13.11 5.23 -20.29
CA PRO A 308 13.78 6.20 -21.16
C PRO A 308 14.34 5.58 -22.45
N LEU A 309 14.32 6.33 -23.56
CA LEU A 309 14.63 5.88 -24.93
C LEU A 309 15.95 5.10 -25.05
N TYR A 310 17.02 5.50 -24.34
CA TYR A 310 18.32 4.82 -24.42
C TYR A 310 18.32 3.40 -23.81
N MET A 311 17.45 3.12 -22.83
CA MET A 311 17.27 1.78 -22.25
C MET A 311 16.45 0.89 -23.19
N HIS A 312 15.59 1.49 -24.01
CA HIS A 312 14.82 0.82 -25.05
C HIS A 312 15.72 0.33 -26.19
N GLU A 313 16.61 1.18 -26.69
CA GLU A 313 17.56 0.84 -27.77
C GLU A 313 18.53 -0.28 -27.36
N ARG A 314 19.04 -0.25 -26.12
CA ARG A 314 19.85 -1.35 -25.56
C ARG A 314 19.08 -2.66 -25.50
N SER A 315 17.81 -2.63 -25.09
CA SER A 315 16.98 -3.84 -24.97
C SER A 315 16.65 -4.46 -26.35
N VAL A 316 16.37 -3.62 -27.35
CA VAL A 316 16.15 -4.06 -28.74
C VAL A 316 17.43 -4.64 -29.35
N GLY A 317 18.59 -4.02 -29.08
CA GLY A 317 19.89 -4.55 -29.50
C GLY A 317 20.22 -5.91 -28.90
N VAL A 318 19.92 -6.12 -27.61
CA VAL A 318 20.07 -7.43 -26.93
C VAL A 318 19.15 -8.49 -27.55
N LEU A 319 17.88 -8.16 -27.80
CA LEU A 319 16.93 -9.09 -28.44
C LEU A 319 17.35 -9.46 -29.87
N GLN A 320 17.84 -8.50 -30.64
CA GLN A 320 18.30 -8.75 -32.01
C GLN A 320 19.59 -9.60 -32.02
N LYS A 321 20.51 -9.36 -31.08
CA LYS A 321 21.72 -10.15 -30.89
C LYS A 321 21.39 -11.60 -30.49
N MET A 322 20.49 -11.80 -29.53
CA MET A 322 20.00 -13.12 -29.11
C MET A 322 19.32 -13.89 -30.25
N LYS A 323 18.50 -13.20 -31.07
CA LYS A 323 17.84 -13.78 -32.26
C LYS A 323 18.84 -14.21 -33.32
N ASN A 324 19.95 -13.48 -33.48
CA ASN A 324 21.03 -13.83 -34.39
C ASN A 324 21.91 -14.96 -33.83
N GLU A 325 22.13 -15.02 -32.53
CA GLU A 325 22.84 -16.11 -31.85
C GLU A 325 22.05 -17.43 -31.92
N THR A 326 20.72 -17.40 -31.73
CA THR A 326 19.86 -18.58 -31.95
C THR A 326 19.83 -19.05 -33.39
N ARG A 327 19.95 -18.14 -34.37
CA ARG A 327 20.12 -18.51 -35.79
C ARG A 327 21.47 -19.19 -36.05
N LYS A 328 22.53 -18.79 -35.34
CA LYS A 328 23.87 -19.42 -35.43
C LYS A 328 23.93 -20.81 -34.77
N CYS A 329 23.06 -21.09 -33.79
CA CYS A 329 22.93 -22.40 -33.13
C CYS A 329 22.15 -23.47 -33.92
N GLY A 330 21.81 -23.21 -35.19
CA GLY A 330 21.53 -24.24 -36.20
C GLY A 330 20.31 -25.13 -35.99
N ILE A 331 19.09 -24.63 -36.27
CA ILE A 331 17.96 -25.49 -36.65
C ILE A 331 17.14 -24.78 -37.75
N TYR A 332 17.58 -24.93 -38.99
CA TYR A 332 16.77 -24.61 -40.16
C TYR A 332 16.94 -25.71 -41.20
N VAL A 333 16.00 -26.67 -41.25
CA VAL A 333 15.96 -27.67 -42.32
C VAL A 333 14.82 -27.36 -43.27
N LYS A 334 15.14 -27.30 -44.57
CA LYS A 334 14.25 -26.85 -45.64
C LYS A 334 13.02 -27.77 -45.78
N ARG A 335 11.86 -27.11 -45.84
CA ARG A 335 10.46 -27.58 -45.99
C ARG A 335 10.18 -28.69 -47.03
N LYS A 336 11.13 -29.05 -47.92
CA LYS A 336 10.90 -29.97 -49.03
C LYS A 336 11.11 -31.45 -48.69
N GLU A 337 11.99 -31.79 -47.74
CA GLU A 337 12.28 -33.21 -47.41
C GLU A 337 11.20 -33.84 -46.51
N ALA A 338 10.63 -33.07 -45.58
CA ALA A 338 9.57 -33.54 -44.68
C ALA A 338 8.32 -34.03 -45.42
N HIS A 339 7.95 -33.37 -46.54
CA HIS A 339 6.79 -33.76 -47.34
C HIS A 339 6.99 -35.07 -48.12
N ARG A 340 8.23 -35.51 -48.36
CA ARG A 340 8.52 -36.79 -49.00
C ARG A 340 8.40 -37.92 -47.99
N VAL A 341 9.04 -37.77 -46.84
CA VAL A 341 9.01 -38.75 -45.74
C VAL A 341 7.58 -38.96 -45.22
N GLN A 342 6.80 -37.88 -45.08
CA GLN A 342 5.41 -37.97 -44.61
C GLN A 342 4.50 -38.69 -45.63
N ARG A 343 4.73 -38.54 -46.94
CA ARG A 343 3.99 -39.28 -47.97
C ARG A 343 4.33 -40.76 -47.98
N GLU A 344 5.60 -41.09 -47.73
CA GLU A 344 6.09 -42.47 -47.65
C GLU A 344 5.52 -43.20 -46.43
N LEU A 345 5.50 -42.54 -45.27
CA LEU A 345 4.89 -43.06 -44.04
C LEU A 345 3.38 -43.34 -44.22
N ILE A 346 2.64 -42.43 -44.84
CA ILE A 346 1.21 -42.59 -45.11
C ILE A 346 0.96 -43.78 -46.05
N ARG A 347 1.86 -44.01 -47.03
CA ARG A 347 1.79 -45.17 -47.93
C ARG A 347 1.98 -46.49 -47.18
N VAL A 348 3.00 -46.57 -46.32
CA VAL A 348 3.31 -47.76 -45.52
C VAL A 348 2.18 -48.08 -44.54
N MET A 349 1.59 -47.05 -43.92
CA MET A 349 0.46 -47.21 -43.00
C MET A 349 -0.81 -47.71 -43.71
N LYS A 350 -1.08 -47.24 -44.93
CA LYS A 350 -2.21 -47.74 -45.74
C LYS A 350 -2.01 -49.20 -46.19
N GLN A 351 -0.79 -49.58 -46.57
CA GLN A 351 -0.49 -50.97 -46.93
C GLN A 351 -0.61 -51.93 -45.74
N ARG A 352 -0.22 -51.51 -44.53
CA ARG A 352 -0.44 -52.31 -43.30
C ARG A 352 -1.92 -52.49 -43.00
N ARG A 353 -2.74 -51.46 -43.18
CA ARG A 353 -4.19 -51.49 -42.90
C ARG A 353 -4.99 -52.41 -43.83
N ASN A 354 -4.51 -52.62 -45.06
CA ASN A 354 -5.14 -53.53 -46.03
C ASN A 354 -4.68 -54.99 -45.90
N LYS A 355 -3.66 -55.29 -45.09
CA LYS A 355 -3.21 -56.67 -44.81
C LYS A 355 -3.87 -57.30 -43.58
N THR A 356 -4.69 -56.54 -42.85
CA THR A 356 -5.36 -56.99 -41.62
C THR A 356 -6.89 -57.05 -41.77
N ARG A 357 -7.38 -57.18 -43.01
CA ARG A 357 -8.79 -57.42 -43.32
C ARG A 357 -8.93 -58.66 -44.18
#